data_AF-A0A8S2NDE9-F1
#
_entry.id   AF-A0A8S2NDE9-F1
#
_cell.length_a   1.000
_cell.length_b   1.000
_cell.length_c   1.000
_cell.angle_alpha   90.00
_cell.angle_beta   90.00
_cell.angle_gamma   90.00
#
_symmetry.space_group_name_H-M   'P 1'
#
loop_
_entity.id
_entity.type
_entity.pdbx_description
1 polymer ?
#
loop_
_entity_poly.entity_id
_entity_poly.type
_entity_poly.pdbx_seq_one_letter_code
_entity_poly.pdbx_strand_id
1 'polypeptide(L)' 'MESNSFVNFIQSTALKELPKFTGDPQQKVTQFIDGVERIGTFTELNELLLHSIATIKLGGAAFNWY' A
#
# COMPACT_ATOMS: atom_id res chain seq x y z
N MET A 1 -8.65 27.42 -1.76
CA MET A 1 -7.49 26.69 -1.21
C MET A 1 -8.01 25.55 -0.33
N GLU A 2 -8.43 24.43 -0.93
CA GLU A 2 -8.94 23.27 -0.16
C GLU A 2 -8.25 21.95 -0.55
N SER A 3 -7.28 21.99 -1.48
CA SER A 3 -6.78 20.77 -2.15
C SER A 3 -5.69 20.00 -1.39
N ASN A 4 -5.13 20.53 -0.30
CA ASN A 4 -4.02 19.88 0.41
C ASN A 4 -4.43 19.00 1.59
N SER A 5 -5.64 19.11 2.15
CA SER A 5 -6.00 18.31 3.33
C SER A 5 -6.51 16.91 2.96
N PHE A 6 -7.27 16.77 1.88
CA PHE A 6 -7.81 15.49 1.42
C PHE A 6 -6.71 14.54 0.92
N VAL A 7 -5.76 15.05 0.15
CA VAL A 7 -4.58 14.29 -0.32
C VAL A 7 -3.73 13.82 0.87
N ASN A 8 -3.47 14.69 1.85
CA ASN A 8 -2.75 14.33 3.08
C ASN A 8 -3.53 13.35 3.97
N PHE A 9 -4.85 13.46 4.04
CA PHE A 9 -5.72 12.56 4.79
C PHE A 9 -5.71 11.15 4.19
N ILE A 10 -5.82 11.07 2.87
CA ILE A 10 -5.77 9.83 2.11
C ILE A 10 -4.39 9.17 2.21
N GLN A 11 -3.32 9.95 1.98
CA GLN A 11 -1.94 9.46 2.07
C GLN A 11 -1.56 9.02 3.50
N SER A 12 -2.14 9.62 4.55
CA SER A 12 -1.82 9.25 5.93
C SER A 12 -2.68 8.14 6.50
N THR A 13 -3.91 7.93 6.02
CA THR A 13 -4.83 6.92 6.59
C THR A 13 -4.77 5.62 5.80
N ALA A 14 -4.92 5.66 4.47
CA ALA A 14 -4.98 4.45 3.66
C ALA A 14 -3.67 3.64 3.70
N LEU A 15 -2.54 4.36 3.71
CA LEU A 15 -1.23 3.74 3.92
C LEU A 15 -1.05 3.20 5.34
N LYS A 16 -1.61 3.80 6.39
CA LYS A 16 -1.51 3.25 7.75
C LYS A 16 -2.31 1.96 7.90
N GLU A 17 -3.49 1.91 7.29
CA GLU A 17 -4.40 0.76 7.36
C GLU A 17 -3.92 -0.44 6.53
N LEU A 18 -3.08 -0.25 5.49
CA LEU A 18 -2.50 -1.36 4.74
C LEU A 18 -1.45 -2.11 5.58
N PRO A 19 -1.71 -3.37 5.97
CA PRO A 19 -0.77 -4.15 6.77
C PRO A 19 0.50 -4.46 5.98
N LYS A 20 1.62 -4.66 6.69
CA LYS A 20 2.84 -5.15 6.03
C LYS A 20 2.68 -6.58 5.56
N PHE A 21 3.16 -6.89 4.36
CA PHE A 21 3.31 -8.25 3.88
C PHE A 21 4.72 -8.75 4.17
N THR A 22 4.83 -9.76 5.04
CA THR A 22 6.11 -10.24 5.57
C THR A 22 6.62 -11.52 4.91
N GLY A 23 5.75 -12.19 4.13
CA GLY A 23 6.00 -13.53 3.61
C GLY A 23 5.65 -14.65 4.60
N ASP A 24 4.96 -14.34 5.70
CA ASP A 24 4.37 -15.37 6.58
C ASP A 24 3.34 -16.20 5.79
N PRO A 25 3.43 -17.56 5.79
CA PRO A 25 2.48 -18.43 5.09
C PRO A 25 1.00 -18.24 5.48
N GLN A 26 0.72 -17.68 6.65
CA GLN A 26 -0.65 -17.35 7.08
C GLN A 26 -1.18 -16.07 6.41
N GLN A 27 -0.30 -15.17 5.97
CA GLN A 27 -0.69 -13.98 5.22
C GLN A 27 -1.03 -14.35 3.78
N LYS A 28 -2.24 -14.02 3.35
CA LYS A 28 -2.65 -14.23 1.96
C LYS A 28 -2.12 -13.10 1.08
N VAL A 29 -1.24 -13.44 0.14
CA VAL A 29 -0.67 -12.47 -0.82
C VAL A 29 -1.75 -11.73 -1.61
N THR A 30 -2.87 -12.39 -1.92
CA THR A 30 -3.99 -11.77 -2.64
C THR A 30 -4.62 -10.62 -1.84
N GLN A 31 -4.77 -10.77 -0.53
CA GLN A 31 -5.32 -9.69 0.32
C GLN A 31 -4.40 -8.47 0.39
N PHE A 32 -3.09 -8.69 0.31
CA PHE A 32 -2.12 -7.60 0.22
C PHE A 32 -2.24 -6.86 -1.13
N ILE A 33 -2.27 -7.61 -2.24
CA ILE A 33 -2.43 -7.04 -3.60
C ILE A 33 -3.74 -6.26 -3.71
N ASP A 34 -4.87 -6.86 -3.31
CA ASP A 34 -6.18 -6.22 -3.31
C ASP A 34 -6.18 -4.91 -2.51
N GLY A 35 -5.42 -4.88 -1.38
CA GLY A 35 -5.25 -3.69 -0.56
C GLY A 35 -4.50 -2.57 -1.30
N VAL A 36 -3.41 -2.89 -1.99
CA VAL A 36 -2.64 -1.94 -2.79
C VAL A 36 -3.48 -1.39 -3.96
N GLU A 37 -4.16 -2.25 -4.70
CA GLU A 37 -5.00 -1.85 -5.84
C GLU A 37 -6.20 -0.99 -5.41
N ARG A 38 -6.79 -1.32 -4.26
CA ARG A 38 -7.86 -0.53 -3.65
C ARG A 38 -7.38 0.88 -3.32
N ILE A 39 -6.18 1.01 -2.73
CA ILE A 39 -5.57 2.34 -2.52
C ILE A 39 -5.43 3.04 -3.86
N GLY A 40 -4.84 2.41 -4.88
CA GLY A 40 -4.71 3.00 -6.21
C GLY A 40 -6.00 3.55 -6.78
N THR A 41 -7.07 2.76 -6.69
CA THR A 41 -8.41 3.13 -7.16
C THR A 41 -8.97 4.33 -6.40
N PHE A 42 -8.88 4.36 -5.07
CA PHE A 42 -9.44 5.46 -4.26
C PHE A 42 -8.65 6.77 -4.39
N THR A 43 -7.39 6.68 -4.79
CA THR A 43 -6.44 7.80 -4.72
C THR A 43 -5.98 8.26 -6.10
N GLU A 44 -6.44 7.60 -7.16
CA GLU A 44 -6.07 7.84 -8.56
C GLU A 44 -4.54 7.84 -8.76
N LEU A 45 -3.83 6.99 -8.02
CA LEU A 45 -2.37 6.90 -8.11
C LEU A 45 -1.95 6.18 -9.38
N ASN A 46 -0.87 6.67 -9.99
CA ASN A 46 -0.23 5.99 -11.11
C ASN A 46 0.52 4.73 -10.66
N GLU A 47 0.90 3.90 -11.63
CA GLU A 47 1.60 2.63 -11.40
C GLU A 47 2.91 2.80 -10.62
N LEU A 48 3.66 3.88 -10.84
CA LEU A 48 4.93 4.14 -10.13
C LEU A 48 4.71 4.36 -8.63
N LEU A 49 3.67 5.13 -8.27
CA LEU A 49 3.32 5.38 -6.89
C LEU A 49 2.73 4.13 -6.24
N LEU A 50 1.93 3.35 -6.97
CA LEU A 50 1.41 2.06 -6.52
C LEU A 50 2.51 1.06 -6.22
N HIS A 51 3.48 0.94 -7.12
CA HIS A 51 4.67 0.13 -6.94
C HIS A 51 5.43 0.55 -5.67
N SER A 52 5.65 1.86 -5.49
CA SER A 52 6.33 2.39 -4.30
C SER A 52 5.60 2.02 -3.00
N ILE A 53 4.26 2.09 -2.99
CA ILE A 53 3.44 1.68 -1.84
C ILE A 53 3.61 0.19 -1.55
N ALA A 54 3.54 -0.65 -2.58
CA ALA A 54 3.72 -2.09 -2.43
C ALA A 54 5.09 -2.41 -1.81
N THR A 55 6.16 -1.83 -2.35
CA THR A 55 7.54 -2.04 -1.86
C THR A 55 7.71 -1.60 -0.41
N ILE A 56 7.24 -0.40 -0.03
CA ILE A 56 7.35 0.12 1.35
C ILE A 56 6.60 -0.77 2.36
N LYS A 57 5.59 -1.49 1.90
CA LYS A 57 4.78 -2.39 2.72
C LYS A 57 5.27 -3.82 2.76
N LEU A 58 6.37 -4.14 2.08
CA LEU A 58 7.08 -5.38 2.31
C LEU A 58 7.82 -5.34 3.66
N GLY A 59 7.92 -6.50 4.29
CA GLY A 59 8.76 -6.73 5.47
C GLY A 59 9.26 -8.17 5.49
N GLY A 60 10.05 -8.53 6.51
CA GLY A 60 10.46 -9.91 6.74
C GLY A 60 11.10 -10.59 5.53
N ALA A 61 10.72 -11.83 5.26
CA ALA A 61 11.22 -12.62 4.15
C ALA A 61 10.81 -12.04 2.79
N ALA A 62 9.63 -11.45 2.68
CA ALA A 62 9.15 -10.84 1.44
C ALA A 62 10.01 -9.63 1.02
N PHE A 63 10.43 -8.79 1.98
CA PHE A 63 11.36 -7.68 1.69
C PHE A 63 12.76 -8.17 1.32
N ASN A 64 13.25 -9.25 1.93
CA ASN A 64 14.57 -9.77 1.59
C ASN A 64 14.62 -10.45 0.21
N TRP A 65 13.48 -10.99 -0.24
CA TRP A 65 13.36 -11.60 -1.56
C TRP A 65 13.28 -10.57 -2.68
N TYR A 66 12.60 -9.45 -2.41
CA TYR A 66 12.33 -8.37 -3.36
C TYR A 66 13.53 -7.43 -3.52
#